data_AF-A0A1T4KYI3-F1
#
_entry.id   AF-A0A1T4KYI3-F1
#
_cell.length_a   1.000
_cell.length_b   1.000
_cell.length_c   1.000
_cell.angle_alpha   90.00
_cell.angle_beta   90.00
_cell.angle_gamma   90.00
#
_symmetry.space_group_name_H-M   'P 1'
#
loop_
_entity.id
_entity.type
_entity.pdbx_description
1 polymer ?
#
loop_
_entity_poly.entity_id
_entity_poly.type
_entity_poly.pdbx_seq_one_letter_code
_entity_poly.pdbx_strand_id
1 'polypeptide(L)'
;MTPKNTVKHTISVSVSYLKTTKKYFYNDQNKIISNQEIYKSIFKIIKVDKHLIDTTFNDCEFKIINSRFYGIILDNDEIILFTQMLSLDNKARSRNTYILQNFKPVMKQAKILNLIKSISLNPFDIGKPCPNADSILNSFRQLKTIGFQINESLNYYNEIDNYKDIDEIINLRSSLKSRNKGNNSTYIWKDNDNQAIYLYGKTDGANYADTLSLGLSLKNVNSNYKYFYFFNLTDSDMNETKIKELSEIGYIVVSQKANAYHEFEPIINDNNISIFLKRNQAVFKANIIKKYFNIFDNESKLHCFACSYPIEENLIAAHIHRFSDIKYELQQNIISLDEAKENALSGENGLLLCPNHDKEFEKGLLIFDYNMNTFIPNNKINELEETTIFIETSLLPIDFNKIDKTDLFLGNVKKHQKRVHYI
;
A
#
# COMPACT_ATOMS: atom_id res chain seq x y z
N MET A 1 -48.62 40.50 -4.08
CA MET A 1 -47.58 39.54 -4.45
C MET A 1 -46.93 39.07 -3.17
N THR A 2 -47.23 37.85 -2.72
CA THR A 2 -46.49 37.22 -1.62
C THR A 2 -45.04 37.04 -2.06
N PRO A 3 -44.04 37.42 -1.25
CA PRO A 3 -42.65 37.14 -1.59
C PRO A 3 -42.51 35.63 -1.74
N LYS A 4 -42.10 35.17 -2.93
CA LYS A 4 -41.66 33.79 -3.08
C LYS A 4 -40.58 33.59 -2.03
N ASN A 5 -40.81 32.68 -1.08
CA ASN A 5 -39.75 32.17 -0.22
C ASN A 5 -38.70 31.55 -1.15
N THR A 6 -37.72 32.34 -1.56
CA THR A 6 -36.55 31.86 -2.31
C THR A 6 -35.81 30.96 -1.34
N VAL A 7 -35.92 29.65 -1.56
CA VAL A 7 -35.13 28.66 -0.84
C VAL A 7 -33.67 29.03 -1.03
N LYS A 8 -32.99 29.41 0.05
CA LYS A 8 -31.56 29.71 0.01
C LYS A 8 -30.79 28.41 0.10
N HIS A 9 -29.98 28.12 -0.92
CA HIS A 9 -29.07 26.98 -0.90
C HIS A 9 -27.86 27.30 0.00
N THR A 10 -27.46 26.37 0.85
CA THR A 10 -26.30 26.54 1.72
C THR A 10 -25.08 25.87 1.11
N ILE A 11 -24.01 26.65 0.92
CA ILE A 11 -22.71 26.15 0.45
C ILE A 11 -21.70 26.34 1.58
N SER A 12 -21.35 25.23 2.24
CA SER A 12 -20.39 25.24 3.34
C SER A 12 -18.97 25.00 2.82
N VAL A 13 -18.12 26.02 2.86
CA VAL A 13 -16.76 26.00 2.31
C VAL A 13 -15.74 25.69 3.40
N SER A 14 -14.86 24.71 3.14
CA SER A 14 -13.78 24.39 4.06
C SER A 14 -12.79 25.56 4.23
N VAL A 15 -12.45 25.85 5.49
CA VAL A 15 -11.35 26.78 5.83
C VAL A 15 -10.00 26.35 5.24
N SER A 16 -9.74 25.04 5.13
CA SER A 16 -8.51 24.52 4.53
C SER A 16 -8.44 24.82 3.04
N TYR A 17 -9.56 24.67 2.32
CA TYR A 17 -9.64 25.06 0.91
C TYR A 17 -9.38 26.57 0.71
N LEU A 18 -10.02 27.43 1.52
CA LEU A 18 -9.83 28.88 1.44
C LEU A 18 -8.38 29.29 1.69
N LYS A 19 -7.74 28.76 2.74
CA LYS A 19 -6.35 29.05 3.10
C LYS A 19 -5.38 28.61 2.00
N THR A 20 -5.53 27.38 1.50
CA THR A 20 -4.66 26.83 0.47
C THR A 20 -4.80 27.59 -0.85
N THR A 21 -6.03 27.91 -1.26
CA THR A 21 -6.29 28.69 -2.48
C THR A 21 -5.63 30.07 -2.42
N LYS A 22 -5.81 30.80 -1.31
CA LYS A 22 -5.17 32.11 -1.12
C LYS A 22 -3.65 32.00 -1.15
N LYS A 23 -3.09 30.96 -0.52
CA LYS A 23 -1.64 30.70 -0.53
C LYS A 23 -1.11 30.49 -1.95
N TYR A 24 -1.81 29.74 -2.79
CA TYR A 24 -1.38 29.53 -4.18
C TYR A 24 -1.46 30.83 -5.01
N PHE A 25 -2.55 31.59 -4.91
CA PHE A 25 -2.63 32.88 -5.60
C PHE A 25 -1.53 33.86 -5.18
N TYR A 26 -1.22 33.91 -3.88
CA TYR A 26 -0.13 34.74 -3.38
C TYR A 26 1.23 34.26 -3.89
N ASN A 27 1.54 32.96 -3.75
CA ASN A 27 2.85 32.42 -4.09
C ASN A 27 3.13 32.42 -5.61
N ASP A 28 2.12 32.13 -6.43
CA ASP A 28 2.33 31.95 -7.87
C ASP A 28 2.06 33.22 -8.67
N GLN A 29 1.08 34.03 -8.24
CA GLN A 29 0.63 35.20 -9.00
C GLN A 29 0.90 36.52 -8.28
N ASN A 30 1.50 36.49 -7.08
CA ASN A 30 1.61 37.65 -6.20
C ASN A 30 0.26 38.39 -6.01
N LYS A 31 -0.85 37.63 -6.03
CA LYS A 31 -2.21 38.16 -5.99
C LYS A 31 -2.88 37.80 -4.68
N ILE A 32 -3.43 38.80 -4.00
CA ILE A 32 -4.35 38.58 -2.87
C ILE A 32 -5.76 38.40 -3.44
N ILE A 33 -6.37 37.24 -3.17
CA ILE A 33 -7.73 36.92 -3.60
C ILE A 33 -8.71 36.98 -2.43
N SER A 34 -9.85 37.61 -2.65
CA SER A 34 -10.92 37.71 -1.65
C SER A 34 -11.72 36.41 -1.52
N ASN A 35 -12.42 36.20 -0.40
CA ASN A 35 -13.35 35.08 -0.26
C ASN A 35 -14.47 35.15 -1.32
N GLN A 36 -14.93 36.36 -1.66
CA GLN A 36 -16.00 36.56 -2.63
C GLN A 36 -15.61 36.09 -4.04
N GLU A 37 -14.37 36.34 -4.47
CA GLU A 37 -13.84 35.79 -5.73
C GLU A 37 -13.78 34.25 -5.71
N ILE A 38 -13.39 33.66 -4.58
CA ILE A 38 -13.38 32.20 -4.40
C ILE A 38 -14.80 31.64 -4.47
N TYR A 39 -15.76 32.25 -3.77
CA TYR A 39 -17.16 31.81 -3.78
C TYR A 39 -17.78 31.88 -5.18
N LYS A 40 -17.51 32.96 -5.93
CA LYS A 40 -17.95 33.07 -7.34
C LYS A 40 -17.38 31.95 -8.20
N SER A 41 -16.12 31.58 -7.99
CA SER A 41 -15.48 30.48 -8.72
C SER A 41 -16.08 29.12 -8.31
N ILE A 42 -16.32 28.89 -7.02
CA ILE A 42 -17.03 27.70 -6.51
C ILE A 42 -18.42 27.59 -7.15
N PHE A 43 -19.18 28.68 -7.16
CA PHE A 43 -20.51 28.70 -7.77
C PHE A 43 -20.43 28.33 -9.25
N LYS A 44 -19.43 28.84 -9.99
CA LYS A 44 -19.22 28.48 -11.38
C LYS A 44 -18.98 26.98 -11.58
N ILE A 45 -18.15 26.33 -10.74
CA ILE A 45 -17.92 24.88 -10.87
C ILE A 45 -19.19 24.07 -10.55
N ILE A 46 -19.94 24.45 -9.53
CA ILE A 46 -21.22 23.81 -9.16
C ILE A 46 -22.18 23.80 -10.36
N LYS A 47 -22.27 24.92 -11.10
CA LYS A 47 -23.09 25.03 -12.31
C LYS A 47 -22.57 24.14 -13.45
N VAL A 48 -21.26 24.07 -13.64
CA VAL A 48 -20.63 23.17 -14.65
C VAL A 48 -20.96 21.72 -14.31
N ASP A 49 -20.93 21.36 -13.03
CA ASP A 49 -21.28 20.05 -12.50
C ASP A 49 -22.79 19.76 -12.50
N LYS A 50 -23.61 20.66 -13.10
CA LYS A 50 -25.07 20.54 -13.20
C LYS A 50 -25.79 20.51 -11.85
N HIS A 51 -25.14 20.95 -10.78
CA HIS A 51 -25.81 21.26 -9.53
C HIS A 51 -26.41 22.68 -9.61
N LEU A 52 -27.54 22.90 -8.94
CA LEU A 52 -28.15 24.22 -8.80
C LEU A 52 -28.39 24.96 -10.15
N ILE A 53 -28.88 24.27 -11.18
CA ILE A 53 -28.99 24.77 -12.58
C ILE A 53 -29.88 26.02 -12.71
N ASP A 54 -30.92 26.16 -11.89
CA ASP A 54 -31.85 27.30 -11.94
C ASP A 54 -31.59 28.35 -10.84
N THR A 55 -30.53 28.15 -10.07
CA THR A 55 -30.14 29.02 -8.95
C THR A 55 -29.17 30.11 -9.45
N THR A 56 -29.25 31.30 -8.85
CA THR A 56 -28.26 32.38 -9.04
C THR A 56 -27.32 32.48 -7.83
N PHE A 57 -26.19 33.17 -7.98
CA PHE A 57 -25.24 33.36 -6.87
C PHE A 57 -25.87 34.02 -5.63
N ASN A 58 -26.86 34.89 -5.82
CA ASN A 58 -27.54 35.61 -4.73
C ASN A 58 -28.54 34.71 -3.96
N ASP A 59 -28.92 33.58 -4.55
CA ASP A 59 -29.79 32.59 -3.92
C ASP A 59 -28.99 31.61 -3.05
N CYS A 60 -27.66 31.77 -2.97
CA CYS A 60 -26.77 30.93 -2.19
C CYS A 60 -26.26 31.66 -0.93
N GLU A 61 -26.25 30.95 0.19
CA GLU A 61 -25.61 31.35 1.43
C GLU A 61 -24.28 30.59 1.59
N PHE A 62 -23.16 31.32 1.55
CA PHE A 62 -21.83 30.73 1.75
C PHE A 62 -21.44 30.77 3.23
N LYS A 63 -21.19 29.60 3.82
CA LYS A 63 -20.73 29.44 5.21
C LYS A 63 -19.32 28.90 5.25
N ILE A 64 -18.49 29.37 6.19
CA ILE A 64 -17.15 28.80 6.39
C ILE A 64 -17.25 27.72 7.46
N ILE A 65 -16.74 26.52 7.17
CA ILE A 65 -16.68 25.41 8.11
C ILE A 65 -15.23 25.07 8.48
N ASN A 66 -15.03 24.72 9.75
CA ASN A 66 -13.73 24.32 10.27
C ASN A 66 -13.43 22.84 9.96
N SER A 67 -13.26 22.53 8.68
CA SER A 67 -13.01 21.17 8.20
C SER A 67 -11.70 21.09 7.42
N ARG A 68 -10.99 19.96 7.52
CA ARG A 68 -9.62 19.79 6.98
C ARG A 68 -9.54 19.27 5.54
N PHE A 69 -10.66 19.11 4.84
CA PHE A 69 -10.66 18.69 3.43
C PHE A 69 -10.61 19.87 2.46
N TYR A 70 -10.34 19.62 1.18
CA TYR A 70 -10.26 20.68 0.16
C TYR A 70 -11.52 20.66 -0.69
N GLY A 71 -12.57 21.34 -0.25
CA GLY A 71 -13.87 21.22 -0.90
C GLY A 71 -15.00 21.99 -0.22
N ILE A 72 -16.22 21.57 -0.53
CA ILE A 72 -17.46 22.11 0.02
C ILE A 72 -18.42 21.02 0.50
N ILE A 73 -19.40 21.40 1.31
CA ILE A 73 -20.64 20.63 1.52
C ILE A 73 -21.78 21.44 0.91
N LEU A 74 -22.55 20.81 0.02
CA LEU A 74 -23.71 21.38 -0.67
C LEU A 74 -24.99 20.91 0.02
N ASP A 75 -25.78 21.85 0.54
CA ASP A 75 -27.10 21.65 1.18
C ASP A 75 -27.17 20.60 2.30
N ASN A 76 -26.01 20.14 2.82
CA ASN A 76 -25.88 18.99 3.71
C ASN A 76 -26.35 17.67 3.11
N ASP A 77 -26.35 17.56 1.77
CA ASP A 77 -26.64 16.32 1.05
C ASP A 77 -25.36 15.69 0.49
N GLU A 78 -24.43 16.54 0.04
CA GLU A 78 -23.25 16.12 -0.70
C GLU A 78 -21.99 16.83 -0.20
N ILE A 79 -20.90 16.08 -0.05
CA ILE A 79 -19.56 16.62 0.16
C ILE A 79 -18.75 16.48 -1.13
N ILE A 80 -18.32 17.61 -1.66
CA ILE A 80 -17.60 17.70 -2.92
C ILE A 80 -16.13 17.96 -2.63
N LEU A 81 -15.28 17.00 -2.99
CA LEU A 81 -13.83 17.15 -2.99
C LEU A 81 -13.39 17.90 -4.26
N PHE A 82 -12.55 18.92 -4.13
CA PHE A 82 -11.89 19.53 -5.28
C PHE A 82 -10.52 18.92 -5.54
N THR A 83 -10.15 18.75 -6.81
CA THR A 83 -8.76 18.48 -7.17
C THR A 83 -7.84 19.60 -6.67
N GLN A 84 -6.56 19.29 -6.49
CA GLN A 84 -5.57 20.33 -6.24
C GLN A 84 -5.51 21.32 -7.41
N MET A 85 -5.35 22.61 -7.07
CA MET A 85 -5.19 23.66 -8.07
C MET A 85 -3.91 23.45 -8.89
N LEU A 86 -4.02 23.55 -10.21
CA LEU A 86 -2.89 23.40 -11.12
C LEU A 86 -1.84 24.51 -10.93
N SER A 87 -0.62 24.26 -11.41
CA SER A 87 0.40 25.31 -11.58
C SER A 87 0.02 26.29 -12.68
N LEU A 88 0.78 27.40 -12.79
CA LEU A 88 0.59 28.36 -13.90
C LEU A 88 0.78 27.70 -15.27
N ASP A 89 1.65 26.70 -15.35
CA ASP A 89 1.87 25.90 -16.56
C ASP A 89 0.84 24.78 -16.76
N ASN A 90 -0.28 24.82 -16.03
CA ASN A 90 -1.35 23.83 -16.05
C ASN A 90 -0.90 22.40 -15.69
N LYS A 91 0.14 22.27 -14.85
CA LYS A 91 0.64 20.97 -14.38
C LYS A 91 0.15 20.66 -12.97
N ALA A 92 -0.02 19.37 -12.67
CA ALA A 92 -0.26 18.93 -11.30
C ALA A 92 0.96 19.29 -10.42
N ARG A 93 0.73 19.94 -9.29
CA ARG A 93 1.81 20.38 -8.37
C ARG A 93 2.47 19.23 -7.65
N SER A 94 1.72 18.16 -7.36
CA SER A 94 2.28 16.86 -7.03
C SER A 94 1.31 15.76 -7.44
N ARG A 95 1.85 14.64 -7.92
CA ARG A 95 1.09 13.50 -8.43
C ARG A 95 0.18 12.91 -7.34
N ASN A 96 0.68 12.76 -6.12
CA ASN A 96 -0.07 12.18 -5.00
C ASN A 96 -1.00 13.21 -4.32
N THR A 97 -0.62 14.49 -4.30
CA THR A 97 -1.45 15.55 -3.69
C THR A 97 -2.64 15.94 -4.55
N TYR A 98 -2.61 15.64 -5.85
CA TYR A 98 -3.64 16.10 -6.78
C TYR A 98 -5.05 15.67 -6.35
N ILE A 99 -5.17 14.46 -5.78
CA ILE A 99 -6.45 13.85 -5.40
C ILE A 99 -6.35 13.16 -4.03
N LEU A 100 -5.48 12.15 -3.90
CA LEU A 100 -5.53 11.20 -2.79
C LEU A 100 -5.12 11.76 -1.43
N GLN A 101 -4.39 12.88 -1.32
CA GLN A 101 -4.02 13.38 0.01
C GLN A 101 -5.20 13.98 0.80
N ASN A 102 -6.28 14.39 0.12
CA ASN A 102 -7.40 15.10 0.75
C ASN A 102 -8.69 14.27 0.85
N PHE A 103 -8.72 13.03 0.32
CA PHE A 103 -9.95 12.21 0.35
C PHE A 103 -10.30 11.71 1.76
N LYS A 104 -9.31 11.45 2.61
CA LYS A 104 -9.53 10.85 3.93
C LYS A 104 -10.42 11.73 4.82
N PRO A 105 -10.15 13.04 4.99
CA PRO A 105 -11.04 13.91 5.74
C PRO A 105 -12.46 13.97 5.14
N VAL A 106 -12.61 13.86 3.82
CA VAL A 106 -13.92 13.77 3.15
C VAL A 106 -14.65 12.49 3.55
N MET A 107 -13.99 11.33 3.47
CA MET A 107 -14.57 10.04 3.87
C MET A 107 -15.08 10.06 5.32
N LYS A 108 -14.28 10.60 6.24
CA LYS A 108 -14.66 10.70 7.65
C LYS A 108 -15.89 11.60 7.83
N GLN A 109 -15.89 12.77 7.19
CA GLN A 109 -17.00 13.73 7.31
C GLN A 109 -18.27 13.19 6.66
N ALA A 110 -18.16 12.59 5.47
CA ALA A 110 -19.27 11.97 4.76
C ALA A 110 -19.94 10.87 5.60
N LYS A 111 -19.15 10.03 6.28
CA LYS A 111 -19.67 8.98 7.16
C LYS A 111 -20.42 9.56 8.37
N ILE A 112 -19.88 10.61 9.00
CA ILE A 112 -20.50 11.24 10.18
C ILE A 112 -21.83 11.91 9.82
N LEU A 113 -21.87 12.58 8.68
CA LEU A 113 -23.02 13.37 8.24
C LEU A 113 -23.95 12.61 7.26
N ASN A 114 -23.62 11.36 6.94
CA ASN A 114 -24.32 10.54 5.95
C ASN A 114 -24.49 11.23 4.57
N LEU A 115 -23.40 11.80 4.05
CA LEU A 115 -23.39 12.57 2.81
C LEU A 115 -22.98 11.73 1.60
N ILE A 116 -23.51 12.09 0.43
CA ILE A 116 -22.98 11.67 -0.87
C ILE A 116 -21.57 12.22 -1.02
N LYS A 117 -20.66 11.41 -1.56
CA LYS A 117 -19.28 11.80 -1.82
C LYS A 117 -19.10 12.00 -3.31
N SER A 118 -18.57 13.15 -3.71
CA SER A 118 -18.20 13.39 -5.09
C SER A 118 -16.88 14.14 -5.20
N ILE A 119 -16.36 14.19 -6.43
CA ILE A 119 -15.17 14.92 -6.79
C ILE A 119 -15.43 15.81 -7.99
N SER A 120 -14.94 17.05 -7.92
CA SER A 120 -14.99 18.04 -8.98
C SER A 120 -13.60 18.61 -9.27
N LEU A 121 -13.44 19.18 -10.46
CA LEU A 121 -12.25 19.94 -10.80
C LEU A 121 -12.10 21.14 -9.84
N ASN A 122 -10.87 21.58 -9.60
CA ASN A 122 -10.65 22.82 -8.87
C ASN A 122 -11.40 23.99 -9.54
N PRO A 123 -12.14 24.82 -8.78
CA PRO A 123 -12.89 25.96 -9.32
C PRO A 123 -12.08 26.94 -10.20
N PHE A 124 -10.77 27.04 -9.99
CA PHE A 124 -9.87 27.92 -10.74
C PHE A 124 -9.23 27.28 -11.97
N ASP A 125 -9.53 26.02 -12.24
CA ASP A 125 -8.97 25.26 -13.35
C ASP A 125 -9.98 24.98 -14.47
N ILE A 126 -11.19 25.55 -14.38
CA ILE A 126 -12.21 25.45 -15.44
C ILE A 126 -11.64 25.92 -16.78
N GLY A 127 -11.69 25.05 -17.78
CA GLY A 127 -11.20 25.31 -19.14
C GLY A 127 -9.70 25.06 -19.34
N LYS A 128 -8.98 24.62 -18.30
CA LYS A 128 -7.57 24.21 -18.42
C LYS A 128 -7.45 22.74 -18.80
N PRO A 129 -6.35 22.34 -19.49
CA PRO A 129 -6.09 20.94 -19.75
C PRO A 129 -5.90 20.18 -18.42
N CYS A 130 -6.59 19.05 -18.30
CA CYS A 130 -6.52 18.21 -17.11
C CYS A 130 -5.30 17.25 -17.20
N PRO A 131 -4.58 17.00 -16.09
CA PRO A 131 -3.40 16.11 -16.10
C PRO A 131 -3.75 14.63 -16.34
N ASN A 132 -3.25 14.02 -17.42
CA ASN A 132 -3.62 12.67 -17.85
C ASN A 132 -2.61 11.55 -17.48
N ALA A 133 -1.74 11.77 -16.49
CA ALA A 133 -0.75 10.77 -16.10
C ALA A 133 -1.42 9.49 -15.56
N ASP A 134 -0.89 8.30 -15.88
CA ASP A 134 -1.47 7.00 -15.47
C ASP A 134 -1.73 6.90 -13.96
N SER A 135 -0.85 7.47 -13.13
CA SER A 135 -1.01 7.48 -11.67
C SER A 135 -2.21 8.32 -11.20
N ILE A 136 -2.56 9.37 -11.94
CA ILE A 136 -3.73 10.22 -11.67
C ILE A 136 -5.00 9.48 -12.10
N LEU A 137 -5.00 8.84 -13.28
CA LEU A 137 -6.10 7.99 -13.74
C LEU A 137 -6.38 6.87 -12.73
N ASN A 138 -5.34 6.19 -12.25
CA ASN A 138 -5.43 5.18 -11.19
C ASN A 138 -6.02 5.74 -9.87
N SER A 139 -5.72 7.00 -9.54
CA SER A 139 -6.28 7.65 -8.34
C SER A 139 -7.79 7.90 -8.47
N PHE A 140 -8.26 8.36 -9.64
CA PHE A 140 -9.70 8.48 -9.92
C PHE A 140 -10.39 7.12 -9.88
N ARG A 141 -9.75 6.09 -10.45
CA ARG A 141 -10.25 4.72 -10.44
C ARG A 141 -10.44 4.17 -9.03
N GLN A 142 -9.46 4.41 -8.15
CA GLN A 142 -9.59 4.10 -6.72
C GLN A 142 -10.75 4.84 -6.09
N LEU A 143 -10.87 6.16 -6.27
CA LEU A 143 -11.99 6.93 -5.69
C LEU A 143 -13.36 6.44 -6.16
N LYS A 144 -13.52 6.16 -7.47
CA LYS A 144 -14.77 5.62 -8.02
C LYS A 144 -15.12 4.26 -7.39
N THR A 145 -14.13 3.38 -7.25
CA THR A 145 -14.25 2.09 -6.56
C THR A 145 -14.62 2.24 -5.08
N ILE A 146 -14.14 3.30 -4.41
CA ILE A 146 -14.47 3.64 -3.01
C ILE A 146 -15.88 4.28 -2.89
N GLY A 147 -16.54 4.55 -4.02
CA GLY A 147 -17.89 5.12 -4.11
C GLY A 147 -17.93 6.65 -4.12
N PHE A 148 -16.92 7.31 -4.69
CA PHE A 148 -17.04 8.71 -5.09
C PHE A 148 -17.73 8.82 -6.45
N GLN A 149 -18.63 9.78 -6.58
CA GLN A 149 -19.16 10.22 -7.87
C GLN A 149 -18.16 11.19 -8.53
N ILE A 150 -17.92 11.04 -9.83
CA ILE A 150 -17.09 11.96 -10.60
C ILE A 150 -18.02 12.94 -11.31
N ASN A 151 -17.89 14.23 -11.00
CA ASN A 151 -18.80 15.25 -11.52
C ASN A 151 -18.40 15.71 -12.94
N GLU A 152 -19.29 16.42 -13.62
CA GLU A 152 -19.19 16.74 -15.05
C GLU A 152 -17.95 17.57 -15.42
N SER A 153 -17.46 18.40 -14.51
CA SER A 153 -16.20 19.14 -14.67
C SER A 153 -14.98 18.23 -14.85
N LEU A 154 -15.12 16.95 -14.51
CA LEU A 154 -14.12 15.90 -14.67
C LEU A 154 -14.59 14.84 -15.67
N ASN A 155 -15.54 15.14 -16.57
CA ASN A 155 -16.06 14.21 -17.59
C ASN A 155 -14.99 13.49 -18.41
N TYR A 156 -13.84 14.11 -18.64
CA TYR A 156 -12.69 13.46 -19.30
C TYR A 156 -12.25 12.16 -18.60
N TYR A 157 -12.55 12.03 -17.30
CA TYR A 157 -12.28 10.86 -16.48
C TYR A 157 -13.52 9.99 -16.22
N ASN A 158 -14.69 10.32 -16.76
CA ASN A 158 -15.91 9.54 -16.51
C ASN A 158 -15.88 8.15 -17.14
N GLU A 159 -15.08 7.98 -18.20
CA GLU A 159 -14.78 6.68 -18.82
C GLU A 159 -13.94 5.76 -17.93
N ILE A 160 -13.40 6.25 -16.81
CA ILE A 160 -12.66 5.41 -15.86
C ILE A 160 -13.65 4.53 -15.12
N ASP A 161 -13.66 3.23 -15.39
CA ASP A 161 -14.49 2.25 -14.68
C ASP A 161 -13.94 1.89 -13.31
N ASN A 162 -14.81 1.37 -12.43
CA ASN A 162 -14.37 0.74 -11.18
C ASN A 162 -13.41 -0.42 -11.46
N TYR A 163 -12.63 -0.81 -10.45
CA TYR A 163 -11.94 -2.10 -10.51
C TYR A 163 -12.97 -3.22 -10.52
N LYS A 164 -12.74 -4.23 -11.36
CA LYS A 164 -13.58 -5.42 -11.48
C LYS A 164 -13.33 -6.39 -10.33
N ASP A 165 -12.06 -6.59 -10.00
CA ASP A 165 -11.61 -7.53 -8.99
C ASP A 165 -10.22 -7.12 -8.44
N ILE A 166 -9.72 -7.92 -7.50
CA ILE A 166 -8.42 -7.72 -6.87
C ILE A 166 -7.26 -7.94 -7.87
N ASP A 167 -7.42 -8.84 -8.83
CA ASP A 167 -6.37 -9.16 -9.80
C ASP A 167 -6.11 -7.99 -10.75
N GLU A 168 -7.15 -7.28 -11.14
CA GLU A 168 -7.02 -6.06 -11.91
C GLU A 168 -6.23 -4.98 -11.14
N ILE A 169 -6.49 -4.83 -9.83
CA ILE A 169 -5.74 -3.90 -8.97
C ILE A 169 -4.26 -4.29 -8.94
N ILE A 170 -3.96 -5.57 -8.73
CA ILE A 170 -2.59 -6.09 -8.66
C ILE A 170 -1.87 -5.85 -10.00
N ASN A 171 -2.47 -6.26 -11.11
CA ASN A 171 -1.90 -6.14 -12.46
C ASN A 171 -1.62 -4.70 -12.85
N LEU A 172 -2.58 -3.80 -12.61
CA LEU A 172 -2.40 -2.37 -12.91
C LEU A 172 -1.24 -1.79 -12.09
N ARG A 173 -1.18 -2.08 -10.79
CA ARG A 173 -0.09 -1.62 -9.93
C ARG A 173 1.25 -2.16 -10.40
N SER A 174 1.36 -3.44 -10.73
CA SER A 174 2.60 -4.04 -11.25
C SER A 174 3.05 -3.37 -12.55
N SER A 175 2.11 -2.98 -13.42
CA SER A 175 2.43 -2.19 -14.63
C SER A 175 2.95 -0.78 -14.29
N LEU A 176 2.32 -0.07 -13.35
CA LEU A 176 2.71 1.27 -12.93
C LEU A 176 4.08 1.28 -12.25
N LYS A 177 4.37 0.25 -11.45
CA LYS A 177 5.66 0.01 -10.80
C LYS A 177 6.78 -0.17 -11.83
N SER A 178 6.53 -0.95 -12.89
CA SER A 178 7.52 -1.19 -13.95
C SER A 178 7.96 0.09 -14.66
N ARG A 179 7.06 1.09 -14.75
CA ARG A 179 7.32 2.40 -15.36
C ARG A 179 7.94 3.41 -14.39
N ASN A 180 7.69 3.27 -13.08
CA ASN A 180 8.13 4.21 -12.04
C ASN A 180 8.91 3.50 -10.93
N LYS A 181 10.19 3.18 -11.19
CA LYS A 181 11.07 2.39 -10.31
C LYS A 181 11.31 2.98 -8.90
N GLY A 182 11.02 4.26 -8.68
CA GLY A 182 11.30 4.94 -7.40
C GLY A 182 10.16 5.00 -6.38
N ASN A 183 8.96 4.45 -6.64
CA ASN A 183 7.80 4.67 -5.77
C ASN A 183 6.98 3.40 -5.50
N ASN A 184 7.58 2.46 -4.77
CA ASN A 184 6.92 1.20 -4.40
C ASN A 184 6.60 1.17 -2.91
N SER A 185 5.43 1.69 -2.57
CA SER A 185 4.98 1.82 -1.18
C SER A 185 4.18 0.62 -0.67
N THR A 186 3.69 -0.26 -1.56
CA THR A 186 2.82 -1.37 -1.16
C THR A 186 2.99 -2.67 -1.99
N TYR A 187 2.68 -3.80 -1.34
CA TYR A 187 2.58 -5.13 -1.92
C TYR A 187 1.30 -5.83 -1.41
N ILE A 188 0.70 -6.66 -2.27
CA ILE A 188 -0.54 -7.39 -1.98
C ILE A 188 -0.24 -8.87 -2.15
N TRP A 189 -0.57 -9.68 -1.14
CA TRP A 189 -0.49 -11.13 -1.22
C TRP A 189 -1.87 -11.74 -0.97
N LYS A 190 -2.27 -12.64 -1.87
CA LYS A 190 -3.52 -13.38 -1.78
C LYS A 190 -3.23 -14.77 -1.24
N ASP A 191 -3.86 -15.11 -0.12
CA ASP A 191 -3.87 -16.46 0.44
C ASP A 191 -5.25 -17.06 0.18
N ASN A 192 -5.32 -17.83 -0.90
CA ASN A 192 -6.57 -18.44 -1.35
C ASN A 192 -7.05 -19.53 -0.38
N ASP A 193 -6.11 -20.25 0.24
CA ASP A 193 -6.40 -21.37 1.14
C ASP A 193 -7.07 -20.86 2.42
N ASN A 194 -6.55 -19.76 2.99
CA ASN A 194 -7.11 -19.14 4.18
C ASN A 194 -8.14 -18.04 3.88
N GLN A 195 -8.48 -17.82 2.60
CA GLN A 195 -9.36 -16.74 2.15
C GLN A 195 -8.95 -15.38 2.73
N ALA A 196 -7.65 -15.08 2.73
CA ALA A 196 -7.07 -13.87 3.30
C ALA A 196 -6.34 -13.00 2.26
N ILE A 197 -6.43 -11.68 2.45
CA ILE A 197 -5.63 -10.68 1.74
C ILE A 197 -4.66 -10.04 2.72
N TYR A 198 -3.40 -9.99 2.33
CA TYR A 198 -2.33 -9.35 3.07
C TYR A 198 -1.87 -8.10 2.32
N LEU A 199 -2.08 -6.93 2.92
CA LEU A 199 -1.59 -5.66 2.41
C LEU A 199 -0.35 -5.24 3.21
N TYR A 200 0.80 -5.26 2.54
CA TYR A 200 2.04 -4.74 3.07
C TYR A 200 2.18 -3.30 2.56
N GLY A 201 2.27 -2.31 3.44
CA GLY A 201 2.29 -0.91 3.03
C GLY A 201 3.08 0.00 3.95
N LYS A 202 3.48 1.15 3.42
CA LYS A 202 4.13 2.21 4.19
C LYS A 202 3.10 3.17 4.76
N THR A 203 3.27 3.54 6.03
CA THR A 203 2.34 4.43 6.74
C THR A 203 2.89 5.84 6.93
N ASP A 204 4.00 6.19 6.31
CA ASP A 204 4.65 7.49 6.39
C ASP A 204 4.11 8.50 5.35
N GLY A 205 4.01 9.76 5.75
CA GLY A 205 3.70 10.89 4.87
C GLY A 205 2.61 10.63 3.81
N ALA A 206 2.96 10.84 2.54
CA ALA A 206 2.06 10.67 1.40
C ALA A 206 1.70 9.22 1.08
N ASN A 207 2.53 8.24 1.50
CA ASN A 207 2.30 6.82 1.22
C ASN A 207 1.10 6.27 1.97
N TYR A 208 0.79 6.85 3.13
CA TYR A 208 -0.35 6.42 3.92
C TYR A 208 -1.69 6.66 3.21
N ALA A 209 -1.81 7.76 2.46
CA ALA A 209 -3.03 8.06 1.72
C ALA A 209 -3.28 7.04 0.59
N ASP A 210 -2.24 6.70 -0.19
CA ASP A 210 -2.31 5.64 -1.21
C ASP A 210 -2.58 4.26 -0.58
N THR A 211 -1.95 3.97 0.57
CA THR A 211 -2.19 2.72 1.29
C THR A 211 -3.65 2.60 1.73
N LEU A 212 -4.24 3.66 2.27
CA LEU A 212 -5.62 3.66 2.73
C LEU A 212 -6.62 3.56 1.57
N SER A 213 -6.40 4.31 0.48
CA SER A 213 -7.26 4.24 -0.71
C SER A 213 -7.17 2.88 -1.38
N LEU A 214 -5.98 2.29 -1.48
CA LEU A 214 -5.78 0.94 -1.96
C LEU A 214 -6.49 -0.08 -1.07
N GLY A 215 -6.33 0.03 0.25
CA GLY A 215 -6.96 -0.87 1.22
C GLY A 215 -8.48 -0.88 1.11
N LEU A 216 -9.09 0.29 1.00
CA LEU A 216 -10.53 0.44 0.74
C LEU A 216 -10.94 -0.11 -0.62
N SER A 217 -10.16 0.15 -1.67
CA SER A 217 -10.44 -0.37 -3.02
C SER A 217 -10.48 -1.90 -3.02
N LEU A 218 -9.49 -2.55 -2.39
CA LEU A 218 -9.44 -4.00 -2.22
C LEU A 218 -10.67 -4.54 -1.48
N LYS A 219 -11.09 -3.86 -0.41
CA LYS A 219 -12.31 -4.22 0.34
C LYS A 219 -13.58 -4.12 -0.49
N ASN A 220 -13.70 -3.09 -1.31
CA ASN A 220 -14.92 -2.81 -2.08
C ASN A 220 -15.07 -3.71 -3.31
N VAL A 221 -13.99 -4.21 -3.89
CA VAL A 221 -14.06 -5.18 -5.00
C VAL A 221 -14.01 -6.63 -4.54
N ASN A 222 -13.81 -6.86 -3.24
CA ASN A 222 -13.68 -8.19 -2.72
C ASN A 222 -15.03 -8.88 -2.57
N SER A 223 -15.20 -9.98 -3.31
CA SER A 223 -16.33 -10.89 -3.15
C SER A 223 -15.99 -12.18 -2.38
N ASN A 224 -14.71 -12.58 -2.32
CA ASN A 224 -14.34 -13.97 -1.99
C ASN A 224 -13.41 -14.13 -0.77
N TYR A 225 -12.72 -13.09 -0.33
CA TYR A 225 -11.80 -13.15 0.80
C TYR A 225 -12.50 -12.70 2.10
N LYS A 226 -12.28 -13.44 3.18
CA LYS A 226 -12.88 -13.17 4.50
C LYS A 226 -12.02 -12.24 5.35
N TYR A 227 -10.70 -12.44 5.31
CA TYR A 227 -9.77 -11.76 6.21
C TYR A 227 -8.88 -10.78 5.45
N PHE A 228 -8.61 -9.64 6.08
CA PHE A 228 -7.76 -8.59 5.53
C PHE A 228 -6.76 -8.20 6.59
N TYR A 229 -5.48 -8.38 6.32
CA TYR A 229 -4.39 -8.07 7.22
C TYR A 229 -3.55 -6.93 6.68
N PHE A 230 -3.13 -6.03 7.57
CA PHE A 230 -2.21 -4.96 7.22
C PHE A 230 -0.87 -5.13 7.93
N PHE A 231 0.21 -4.98 7.19
CA PHE A 231 1.59 -5.00 7.68
C PHE A 231 2.27 -3.68 7.36
N ASN A 232 2.79 -3.04 8.40
CA ASN A 232 3.56 -1.81 8.25
C ASN A 232 5.00 -2.12 7.81
N LEU A 233 5.40 -1.54 6.68
CA LEU A 233 6.75 -1.68 6.12
C LEU A 233 7.71 -0.56 6.56
N THR A 234 7.27 0.38 7.41
CA THR A 234 8.16 1.43 7.94
C THR A 234 8.94 0.94 9.17
N ASP A 235 10.04 1.62 9.48
CA ASP A 235 10.82 1.32 10.69
C ASP A 235 10.15 1.78 11.98
N SER A 236 9.31 2.81 11.89
CA SER A 236 8.53 3.30 13.01
C SER A 236 7.27 2.48 13.27
N ASP A 237 6.96 2.28 14.54
CA ASP A 237 5.69 1.72 14.98
C ASP A 237 4.52 2.61 14.52
N MET A 238 3.40 1.97 14.19
CA MET A 238 2.18 2.69 13.86
C MET A 238 1.60 3.33 15.12
N ASN A 239 1.21 4.60 15.04
CA ASN A 239 0.44 5.21 16.11
C ASN A 239 -0.99 4.64 16.15
N GLU A 240 -1.61 4.73 17.34
CA GLU A 240 -2.94 4.18 17.61
C GLU A 240 -4.02 4.74 16.66
N THR A 241 -3.92 6.01 16.28
CA THR A 241 -4.84 6.65 15.32
C THR A 241 -4.84 5.93 13.97
N LYS A 242 -3.65 5.63 13.41
CA LYS A 242 -3.55 4.92 12.13
C LYS A 242 -4.02 3.47 12.24
N ILE A 243 -3.73 2.82 13.37
CA ILE A 243 -4.22 1.45 13.63
C ILE A 243 -5.75 1.46 13.61
N LYS A 244 -6.37 2.37 14.37
CA LYS A 244 -7.83 2.52 14.43
C LYS A 244 -8.44 2.77 13.04
N GLU A 245 -7.83 3.65 12.25
CA GLU A 245 -8.32 3.96 10.90
C GLU A 245 -8.29 2.76 9.95
N LEU A 246 -7.23 1.95 9.99
CA LEU A 246 -7.16 0.71 9.20
C LEU A 246 -8.18 -0.32 9.69
N SER A 247 -8.36 -0.44 11.02
CA SER A 247 -9.38 -1.31 11.60
C SER A 247 -10.80 -0.87 11.21
N GLU A 248 -11.08 0.43 11.15
CA GLU A 248 -12.37 0.99 10.74
C GLU A 248 -12.73 0.67 9.28
N ILE A 249 -11.73 0.44 8.41
CA ILE A 249 -11.93 -0.04 7.04
C ILE A 249 -11.85 -1.57 6.92
N GLY A 250 -11.81 -2.27 8.07
CA GLY A 250 -11.94 -3.73 8.16
C GLY A 250 -10.63 -4.51 8.02
N TYR A 251 -9.48 -3.89 8.28
CA TYR A 251 -8.18 -4.57 8.33
C TYR A 251 -7.78 -4.94 9.76
N ILE A 252 -7.25 -6.14 9.93
CA ILE A 252 -6.55 -6.55 11.14
C ILE A 252 -5.11 -6.05 11.01
N VAL A 253 -4.75 -5.04 11.79
CA VAL A 253 -3.40 -4.49 11.79
C VAL A 253 -2.48 -5.42 12.57
N VAL A 254 -1.52 -5.99 11.87
CA VAL A 254 -0.54 -6.90 12.46
C VAL A 254 0.64 -6.07 12.94
N SER A 255 0.79 -5.94 14.26
CA SER A 255 1.98 -5.34 14.84
C SER A 255 3.10 -6.40 14.93
N GLN A 256 4.32 -5.98 14.60
CA GLN A 256 5.50 -6.86 14.66
C GLN A 256 5.75 -7.35 16.09
N LYS A 257 5.45 -6.51 17.10
CA LYS A 257 5.63 -6.83 18.52
C LYS A 257 4.55 -7.75 19.09
N ALA A 258 3.28 -7.61 18.70
CA ALA A 258 2.18 -8.41 19.28
C ALA A 258 2.10 -9.83 18.71
N ASN A 259 2.52 -10.06 17.47
CA ASN A 259 2.50 -11.42 16.89
C ASN A 259 3.61 -12.34 17.42
N ALA A 260 4.73 -11.80 17.92
CA ALA A 260 5.72 -12.60 18.66
C ALA A 260 5.14 -13.28 19.92
N TYR A 261 3.95 -12.86 20.36
CA TYR A 261 3.22 -13.43 21.50
C TYR A 261 2.03 -14.32 21.11
N HIS A 262 1.46 -14.19 19.91
CA HIS A 262 0.35 -15.03 19.43
C HIS A 262 0.78 -16.33 18.73
N GLU A 263 2.08 -16.64 18.75
CA GLU A 263 2.69 -17.79 18.06
C GLU A 263 2.99 -18.97 18.98
N PHE A 264 2.48 -18.93 20.22
CA PHE A 264 2.64 -19.99 21.22
C PHE A 264 1.29 -20.32 21.85
N GLU A 265 0.88 -21.58 21.75
CA GLU A 265 -0.11 -22.15 22.67
C GLU A 265 0.67 -22.88 23.77
N PRO A 266 0.55 -22.48 25.05
CA PRO A 266 1.04 -23.31 26.14
C PRO A 266 0.15 -24.55 26.21
N ILE A 267 0.70 -25.73 25.92
CA ILE A 267 0.02 -26.98 26.21
C ILE A 267 0.46 -27.37 27.62
N ILE A 268 -0.48 -27.29 28.56
CA ILE A 268 -0.33 -27.80 29.92
C ILE A 268 -0.76 -29.26 29.89
N ASN A 269 0.20 -30.19 29.94
CA ASN A 269 -0.07 -31.60 30.17
C ASN A 269 0.55 -31.98 31.51
N ASP A 270 -0.29 -32.43 32.46
CA ASP A 270 0.07 -33.05 33.75
C ASP A 270 1.49 -32.70 34.26
N ASN A 271 1.65 -31.45 34.70
CA ASN A 271 2.85 -30.84 35.31
C ASN A 271 4.00 -30.39 34.38
N ASN A 272 3.85 -30.45 33.05
CA ASN A 272 4.81 -29.86 32.10
C ASN A 272 4.14 -28.83 31.17
N ILE A 273 4.68 -27.60 31.14
CA ILE A 273 4.33 -26.58 30.15
C ILE A 273 5.19 -26.84 28.91
N SER A 274 4.57 -27.25 27.80
CA SER A 274 5.25 -27.33 26.50
C SER A 274 4.92 -26.10 25.66
N ILE A 275 5.97 -25.43 25.17
CA ILE A 275 5.86 -24.22 24.34
C ILE A 275 5.94 -24.66 22.88
N PHE A 276 4.87 -24.46 22.11
CA PHE A 276 4.84 -24.82 20.68
C PHE A 276 5.11 -23.61 19.80
N LEU A 277 6.19 -23.64 19.01
CA LEU A 277 6.49 -22.63 18.00
C LEU A 277 5.57 -22.80 16.77
N LYS A 278 4.73 -21.80 16.48
CA LYS A 278 3.85 -21.78 15.31
C LYS A 278 4.50 -21.02 14.14
N ARG A 279 4.38 -21.56 12.91
CA ARG A 279 4.89 -20.89 11.71
C ARG A 279 3.97 -19.75 11.31
N ASN A 280 4.50 -18.54 11.18
CA ASN A 280 3.77 -17.36 10.70
C ASN A 280 4.37 -16.81 9.41
N GLN A 281 3.96 -17.40 8.28
CA GLN A 281 4.51 -17.04 6.97
C GLN A 281 4.23 -15.58 6.58
N ALA A 282 3.10 -15.02 7.00
CA ALA A 282 2.74 -13.64 6.66
C ALA A 282 3.70 -12.62 7.30
N VAL A 283 4.01 -12.78 8.58
CA VAL A 283 4.97 -11.94 9.33
C VAL A 283 6.38 -12.15 8.80
N PHE A 284 6.79 -13.41 8.62
CA PHE A 284 8.11 -13.74 8.10
C PHE A 284 8.34 -13.10 6.72
N LYS A 285 7.39 -13.25 5.80
CA LYS A 285 7.41 -12.58 4.48
C LYS A 285 7.47 -11.06 4.62
N ALA A 286 6.72 -10.46 5.56
CA ALA A 286 6.78 -9.03 5.83
C ALA A 286 8.20 -8.56 6.21
N ASN A 287 8.88 -9.32 7.07
CA ASN A 287 10.21 -8.97 7.58
C ASN A 287 11.28 -9.13 6.49
N ILE A 288 11.17 -10.14 5.62
CA ILE A 288 12.02 -10.29 4.43
C ILE A 288 11.84 -9.08 3.50
N ILE A 289 10.58 -8.72 3.19
CA ILE A 289 10.28 -7.55 2.35
C ILE A 289 10.87 -6.30 3.00
N LYS A 290 10.60 -6.03 4.28
CA LYS A 290 11.12 -4.85 4.96
C LYS A 290 12.65 -4.76 4.90
N LYS A 291 13.35 -5.88 5.11
CA LYS A 291 14.82 -5.92 5.08
C LYS A 291 15.37 -5.65 3.67
N TYR A 292 14.86 -6.33 2.65
CA TYR A 292 15.52 -6.38 1.34
C TYR A 292 14.85 -5.57 0.23
N PHE A 293 13.60 -5.12 0.41
CA PHE A 293 12.83 -4.50 -0.67
C PHE A 293 13.35 -3.12 -1.12
N ASN A 294 14.02 -2.38 -0.24
CA ASN A 294 14.65 -1.10 -0.60
C ASN A 294 16.11 -1.25 -1.06
N ILE A 295 16.69 -2.46 -1.00
CA ILE A 295 18.10 -2.70 -1.29
C ILE A 295 18.35 -2.81 -2.81
N PHE A 296 17.33 -3.24 -3.57
CA PHE A 296 17.39 -3.38 -5.02
C PHE A 296 16.82 -2.13 -5.71
N ASP A 297 17.53 -1.01 -5.54
CA ASP A 297 17.15 0.37 -5.88
C ASP A 297 16.86 0.64 -7.38
N ASN A 298 16.89 -0.38 -8.23
CA ASN A 298 16.63 -0.26 -9.67
C ASN A 298 15.59 -1.24 -10.23
N GLU A 299 15.07 -2.16 -9.42
CA GLU A 299 14.07 -3.13 -9.89
C GLU A 299 12.76 -3.11 -9.14
N SER A 300 12.70 -2.62 -7.91
CA SER A 300 11.46 -2.26 -7.16
C SER A 300 10.40 -3.37 -7.00
N LYS A 301 10.56 -4.49 -7.71
CA LYS A 301 9.67 -5.63 -7.77
C LYS A 301 10.18 -6.68 -6.81
N LEU A 302 9.26 -7.37 -6.15
CA LEU A 302 9.66 -8.59 -5.47
C LEU A 302 10.12 -9.56 -6.54
N HIS A 303 11.34 -10.06 -6.39
CA HIS A 303 11.90 -11.04 -7.31
C HIS A 303 12.48 -12.19 -6.50
N CYS A 304 12.73 -13.29 -7.20
CA CYS A 304 13.45 -14.39 -6.61
C CYS A 304 14.90 -13.99 -6.41
N PHE A 305 15.46 -14.26 -5.24
CA PHE A 305 16.86 -13.97 -4.93
C PHE A 305 17.88 -14.76 -5.78
N ALA A 306 17.39 -15.69 -6.61
CA ALA A 306 18.18 -16.47 -7.54
C ALA A 306 17.89 -16.13 -9.03
N CYS A 307 16.76 -15.48 -9.37
CA CYS A 307 16.43 -15.16 -10.77
C CYS A 307 15.36 -14.06 -10.94
N SER A 308 15.16 -13.59 -12.18
CA SER A 308 14.11 -12.62 -12.54
C SER A 308 12.75 -13.28 -12.76
N TYR A 309 12.28 -14.04 -11.77
CA TYR A 309 10.95 -14.64 -11.82
C TYR A 309 9.87 -13.54 -11.87
N PRO A 310 8.98 -13.53 -12.87
CA PRO A 310 8.13 -12.37 -13.16
C PRO A 310 6.84 -12.29 -12.32
N ILE A 311 6.48 -13.35 -11.59
CA ILE A 311 5.20 -13.46 -10.87
C ILE A 311 5.46 -13.27 -9.37
N GLU A 312 5.27 -12.05 -8.86
CA GLU A 312 5.57 -11.68 -7.47
C GLU A 312 4.70 -12.43 -6.45
N GLU A 313 3.46 -12.75 -6.82
CA GLU A 313 2.47 -13.41 -5.94
C GLU A 313 2.88 -14.84 -5.60
N ASN A 314 3.63 -15.49 -6.51
CA ASN A 314 4.11 -16.86 -6.39
C ASN A 314 5.44 -16.99 -5.64
N LEU A 315 6.04 -15.88 -5.22
CA LEU A 315 7.28 -15.91 -4.45
C LEU A 315 7.03 -16.47 -3.04
N ILE A 316 7.83 -17.47 -2.70
CA ILE A 316 7.82 -18.19 -1.44
C ILE A 316 8.81 -17.54 -0.49
N ALA A 317 8.38 -17.30 0.75
CA ALA A 317 9.28 -16.93 1.85
C ALA A 317 9.94 -18.21 2.39
N ALA A 318 11.18 -18.44 1.95
CA ALA A 318 11.98 -19.60 2.29
C ALA A 318 12.86 -19.29 3.50
N HIS A 319 12.89 -20.20 4.48
CA HIS A 319 13.80 -20.13 5.61
C HIS A 319 15.19 -20.63 5.22
N ILE A 320 16.25 -19.88 5.53
CA ILE A 320 17.63 -20.33 5.32
C ILE A 320 17.95 -21.47 6.30
N HIS A 321 17.83 -21.18 7.59
CA HIS A 321 17.75 -22.15 8.68
C HIS A 321 16.29 -22.55 8.86
N ARG A 322 15.97 -23.79 8.45
CA ARG A 322 14.58 -24.25 8.28
C ARG A 322 13.79 -24.15 9.58
N PHE A 323 12.50 -23.84 9.44
CA PHE A 323 11.57 -23.81 10.56
C PHE A 323 11.50 -25.15 11.32
N SER A 324 11.61 -26.29 10.63
CA SER A 324 11.67 -27.62 11.27
C SER A 324 12.87 -27.77 12.19
N ASP A 325 14.02 -27.25 11.76
CA ASP A 325 15.29 -27.39 12.46
C ASP A 325 15.29 -26.46 13.69
N ILE A 326 14.82 -25.23 13.53
CA ILE A 326 14.58 -24.28 14.65
C ILE A 326 13.66 -24.92 15.70
N LYS A 327 12.55 -25.53 15.26
CA LYS A 327 11.60 -26.18 16.17
C LYS A 327 12.25 -27.35 16.91
N TYR A 328 13.05 -28.15 16.21
CA TYR A 328 13.78 -29.26 16.80
C TYR A 328 14.82 -28.77 17.82
N GLU A 329 15.64 -27.77 17.46
CA GLU A 329 16.63 -27.16 18.35
C GLU A 329 16.00 -26.60 19.62
N LEU A 330 14.83 -25.95 19.52
CA LEU A 330 14.06 -25.48 20.66
C LEU A 330 13.60 -26.64 21.55
N GLN A 331 13.07 -27.71 20.96
CA GLN A 331 12.61 -28.90 21.70
C GLN A 331 13.75 -29.63 22.42
N GLN A 332 14.96 -29.57 21.86
CA GLN A 332 16.17 -30.15 22.46
C GLN A 332 16.89 -29.19 23.42
N ASN A 333 16.33 -28.00 23.68
CA ASN A 333 16.95 -26.94 24.49
C ASN A 333 18.35 -26.51 23.97
N ILE A 334 18.59 -26.65 22.66
CA ILE A 334 19.83 -26.19 22.00
C ILE A 334 19.81 -24.67 21.86
N ILE A 335 18.63 -24.11 21.57
CA ILE A 335 18.40 -22.67 21.47
C ILE A 335 17.33 -22.23 22.46
N SER A 336 17.39 -20.96 22.86
CA SER A 336 16.37 -20.36 23.71
C SER A 336 15.07 -20.10 22.95
N LEU A 337 13.99 -19.85 23.69
CA LEU A 337 12.72 -19.44 23.09
C LEU A 337 12.84 -18.15 22.28
N ASP A 338 13.55 -17.15 22.80
CA ASP A 338 13.72 -15.86 22.13
C ASP A 338 14.55 -16.02 20.85
N GLU A 339 15.59 -16.85 20.88
CA GLU A 339 16.37 -17.20 19.69
C GLU A 339 15.53 -17.96 18.65
N ALA A 340 14.67 -18.88 19.09
CA ALA A 340 13.76 -19.59 18.18
C ALA A 340 12.76 -18.63 17.51
N LYS A 341 12.24 -17.64 18.24
CA LYS A 341 11.38 -16.57 17.70
C LYS A 341 12.12 -15.73 16.68
N GLU A 342 13.33 -15.28 17.04
CA GLU A 342 14.17 -14.48 16.17
C GLU A 342 14.45 -15.23 14.86
N ASN A 343 14.87 -16.49 14.93
CA ASN A 343 15.11 -17.29 13.73
C ASN A 343 13.83 -17.58 12.93
N ALA A 344 12.69 -17.80 13.57
CA ALA A 344 11.45 -18.11 12.86
C ALA A 344 10.88 -16.92 12.07
N LEU A 345 11.10 -15.69 12.56
CA LEU A 345 10.46 -14.49 12.02
C LEU A 345 11.41 -13.49 11.37
N SER A 346 12.71 -13.55 11.68
CA SER A 346 13.67 -12.55 11.19
C SER A 346 13.79 -12.56 9.67
N GLY A 347 13.80 -11.38 9.07
CA GLY A 347 14.13 -11.21 7.66
C GLY A 347 15.53 -11.74 7.32
N GLU A 348 16.46 -11.72 8.28
CA GLU A 348 17.82 -12.26 8.13
C GLU A 348 17.87 -13.78 7.93
N ASN A 349 16.81 -14.49 8.30
CA ASN A 349 16.71 -15.93 8.07
C ASN A 349 15.85 -16.26 6.85
N GLY A 350 15.56 -15.29 5.98
CA GLY A 350 14.59 -15.46 4.92
C GLY A 350 15.05 -14.98 3.55
N LEU A 351 14.65 -15.71 2.53
CA LEU A 351 14.86 -15.38 1.12
C LEU A 351 13.52 -15.48 0.38
N LEU A 352 13.28 -14.59 -0.59
CA LEU A 352 12.16 -14.77 -1.52
C LEU A 352 12.64 -15.63 -2.68
N LEU A 353 12.03 -16.79 -2.89
CA LEU A 353 12.38 -17.71 -3.96
C LEU A 353 11.17 -18.01 -4.83
N CYS A 354 11.39 -18.26 -6.13
CA CYS A 354 10.34 -18.81 -6.97
C CYS A 354 10.07 -20.28 -6.60
N PRO A 355 8.93 -20.87 -7.01
CA PRO A 355 8.59 -22.24 -6.64
C PRO A 355 9.64 -23.31 -6.99
N ASN A 356 10.46 -23.07 -8.02
CA ASN A 356 11.54 -23.99 -8.42
C ASN A 356 12.76 -23.83 -7.51
N HIS A 357 13.29 -22.61 -7.41
CA HIS A 357 14.47 -22.33 -6.58
C HIS A 357 14.22 -22.61 -5.09
N ASP A 358 12.99 -22.43 -4.59
CA ASP A 358 12.61 -22.83 -3.22
C ASP A 358 12.81 -24.34 -3.01
N LYS A 359 12.34 -25.18 -3.94
CA LYS A 359 12.51 -26.64 -3.87
C LYS A 359 13.96 -27.06 -4.03
N GLU A 360 14.70 -26.43 -4.94
CA GLU A 360 16.11 -26.72 -5.18
C GLU A 360 16.98 -26.34 -3.98
N PHE A 361 16.71 -25.17 -3.39
CA PHE A 361 17.36 -24.71 -2.16
C PHE A 361 17.03 -25.62 -0.98
N GLU A 362 15.75 -25.98 -0.82
CA GLU A 362 15.33 -26.90 0.23
C GLU A 362 16.06 -28.24 0.11
N LYS A 363 16.10 -28.83 -1.09
CA LYS A 363 16.79 -30.10 -1.34
C LYS A 363 18.32 -30.00 -1.33
N GLY A 364 18.89 -28.80 -1.26
CA GLY A 364 20.32 -28.58 -1.28
C GLY A 364 20.96 -28.71 -2.66
N LEU A 365 20.18 -28.70 -3.74
CA LEU A 365 20.67 -28.66 -5.12
C LEU A 365 21.22 -27.26 -5.48
N LEU A 366 20.66 -26.25 -4.83
CA LEU A 366 21.04 -24.86 -4.92
C LEU A 366 21.49 -24.37 -3.53
N ILE A 367 22.60 -23.65 -3.46
CA ILE A 367 23.13 -23.10 -2.20
C ILE A 367 23.52 -21.64 -2.37
N PHE A 368 23.45 -20.88 -1.29
CA PHE A 368 24.04 -19.55 -1.25
C PHE A 368 25.50 -19.65 -0.81
N ASP A 369 26.43 -19.23 -1.67
CA ASP A 369 27.85 -19.13 -1.33
C ASP A 369 28.15 -17.73 -0.78
N TYR A 370 28.55 -17.68 0.49
CA TYR A 370 28.79 -16.41 1.17
C TYR A 370 30.06 -15.69 0.67
N ASN A 371 31.06 -16.42 0.16
CA ASN A 371 32.32 -15.86 -0.35
C ASN A 371 32.10 -15.22 -1.71
N MET A 372 31.42 -15.95 -2.60
CA MET A 372 31.06 -15.47 -3.94
C MET A 372 29.87 -14.52 -3.93
N ASN A 373 29.13 -14.50 -2.80
CA ASN A 373 27.96 -13.68 -2.60
C ASN A 373 26.86 -13.91 -3.65
N THR A 374 26.65 -15.17 -4.00
CA THR A 374 25.70 -15.57 -5.04
C THR A 374 25.18 -16.97 -4.76
N PHE A 375 24.09 -17.31 -5.42
CA PHE A 375 23.67 -18.70 -5.52
C PHE A 375 24.58 -19.48 -6.48
N ILE A 376 24.85 -20.73 -6.14
CA ILE A 376 25.59 -21.70 -6.96
C ILE A 376 24.93 -23.08 -6.85
N PRO A 377 25.09 -23.96 -7.85
CA PRO A 377 24.74 -25.36 -7.73
C PRO A 377 25.60 -26.06 -6.67
N ASN A 378 25.02 -27.05 -5.98
CA ASN A 378 25.76 -27.90 -5.06
C ASN A 378 26.34 -29.12 -5.80
N ASN A 379 27.58 -29.00 -6.25
CA ASN A 379 28.27 -30.06 -6.99
C ASN A 379 28.51 -31.35 -6.18
N LYS A 380 28.30 -31.34 -4.85
CA LYS A 380 28.37 -32.56 -4.02
C LYS A 380 27.09 -33.39 -4.04
N ILE A 381 25.95 -32.77 -4.37
CA ILE A 381 24.64 -33.44 -4.49
C ILE A 381 24.24 -33.62 -5.96
N ASN A 382 24.65 -32.70 -6.83
CA ASN A 382 24.40 -32.81 -8.26
C ASN A 382 25.35 -33.81 -8.89
N GLU A 383 24.95 -35.08 -8.92
CA GLU A 383 25.74 -36.17 -9.53
C GLU A 383 25.73 -36.11 -11.08
N LEU A 384 24.79 -35.38 -11.67
CA LEU A 384 24.63 -35.21 -13.12
C LEU A 384 25.05 -33.81 -13.56
N GLU A 385 26.03 -33.73 -14.45
CA GLU A 385 26.56 -32.49 -15.02
C GLU A 385 25.46 -31.64 -15.68
N GLU A 386 24.49 -32.27 -16.34
CA GLU A 386 23.34 -31.60 -16.96
C GLU A 386 22.48 -30.83 -15.95
N THR A 387 22.29 -31.37 -14.73
CA THR A 387 21.52 -30.70 -13.66
C THR A 387 22.25 -29.47 -13.15
N THR A 388 23.58 -29.56 -12.99
CA THR A 388 24.42 -28.44 -12.60
C THR A 388 24.35 -27.32 -13.64
N ILE A 389 24.52 -27.65 -14.92
CA ILE A 389 24.43 -26.67 -16.02
C ILE A 389 23.04 -26.02 -16.06
N PHE A 390 21.97 -26.81 -15.93
CA PHE A 390 20.60 -26.28 -15.91
C PHE A 390 20.41 -25.24 -14.80
N ILE A 391 20.82 -25.57 -13.57
CA ILE A 391 20.73 -24.65 -12.44
C ILE A 391 21.59 -23.41 -12.70
N GLU A 392 22.84 -23.54 -13.13
CA GLU A 392 23.70 -22.37 -13.40
C GLU A 392 23.09 -21.43 -14.44
N THR A 393 22.50 -21.97 -15.50
CA THR A 393 21.86 -21.17 -16.55
C THR A 393 20.54 -20.50 -16.10
N SER A 394 19.91 -20.99 -15.03
CA SER A 394 18.68 -20.38 -14.47
C SER A 394 18.96 -19.30 -13.43
N LEU A 395 20.21 -19.16 -12.99
CA LEU A 395 20.62 -18.15 -12.03
C LEU A 395 20.93 -16.82 -12.69
N LEU A 396 20.60 -15.73 -11.99
CA LEU A 396 21.03 -14.40 -12.35
C LEU A 396 22.05 -13.85 -11.36
N PRO A 397 22.99 -13.02 -11.83
CA PRO A 397 23.92 -12.33 -10.96
C PRO A 397 23.19 -11.22 -10.20
N ILE A 398 22.60 -11.57 -9.07
CA ILE A 398 22.05 -10.59 -8.13
C ILE A 398 23.20 -10.03 -7.30
N ASP A 399 23.29 -8.70 -7.21
CA ASP A 399 24.32 -8.04 -6.41
C ASP A 399 23.93 -8.05 -4.93
N PHE A 400 24.30 -9.11 -4.24
CA PHE A 400 24.12 -9.25 -2.80
C PHE A 400 25.07 -8.35 -1.98
N ASN A 401 25.99 -7.58 -2.58
CA ASN A 401 26.88 -6.70 -1.81
C ASN A 401 26.11 -5.55 -1.13
N LYS A 402 24.91 -5.25 -1.64
CA LYS A 402 24.00 -4.28 -1.03
C LYS A 402 23.25 -4.84 0.17
N ILE A 403 23.27 -6.16 0.36
CA ILE A 403 22.64 -6.81 1.49
C ILE A 403 23.59 -6.74 2.69
N ASP A 404 23.11 -6.11 3.76
CA ASP A 404 23.77 -6.13 5.06
C ASP A 404 23.79 -7.56 5.61
N LYS A 405 24.98 -8.17 5.67
CA LYS A 405 25.19 -9.56 6.10
C LYS A 405 25.49 -9.59 7.59
N THR A 406 24.43 -9.62 8.38
CA THR A 406 24.55 -9.76 9.82
C THR A 406 25.13 -11.13 10.20
N ASP A 407 25.66 -11.23 11.42
CA ASP A 407 26.13 -12.52 11.97
C ASP A 407 25.01 -13.57 11.99
N LEU A 408 23.75 -13.15 12.19
CA LEU A 408 22.58 -14.01 12.14
C LEU A 408 22.37 -14.61 10.74
N PHE A 409 22.40 -13.78 9.69
CA PHE A 409 22.29 -14.24 8.30
C PHE A 409 23.40 -15.25 7.97
N LEU A 410 24.66 -14.90 8.27
CA LEU A 410 25.82 -15.76 8.00
C LEU A 410 25.77 -17.07 8.80
N GLY A 411 25.33 -17.01 10.06
CA GLY A 411 25.10 -18.19 10.90
C GLY A 411 24.08 -19.15 10.28
N ASN A 412 22.95 -18.61 9.81
CA ASN A 412 21.90 -19.39 9.18
C ASN A 412 22.34 -20.00 7.84
N VAL A 413 23.10 -19.27 7.01
CA VAL A 413 23.70 -19.82 5.78
C VAL A 413 24.62 -21.00 6.10
N LYS A 414 25.48 -20.88 7.12
CA LYS A 414 26.37 -21.98 7.54
C LYS A 414 25.58 -23.20 8.04
N LYS A 415 24.51 -22.99 8.81
CA LYS A 415 23.61 -24.08 9.25
C LYS A 415 23.00 -24.79 8.03
N HIS A 416 22.53 -24.03 7.04
CA HIS A 416 22.01 -24.58 5.79
C HIS A 416 23.06 -25.41 5.05
N GLN A 417 24.25 -24.85 4.82
CA GLN A 417 25.34 -25.51 4.09
C GLN A 417 25.78 -26.83 4.75
N LYS A 418 25.85 -26.88 6.08
CA LYS A 418 26.13 -28.12 6.84
C LYS A 418 25.04 -29.16 6.63
N ARG A 419 23.76 -28.75 6.71
CA ARG A 419 22.60 -29.63 6.56
C ARG A 419 22.55 -30.28 5.17
N VAL A 420 22.99 -29.56 4.14
CA VAL A 420 23.04 -30.06 2.74
C VAL A 420 24.41 -30.64 2.37
N HIS A 421 25.24 -30.98 3.37
CA HIS A 421 26.54 -31.62 3.19
C HIS A 421 27.51 -30.86 2.26
N TYR A 422 27.35 -29.54 2.14
CA TYR A 422 28.24 -28.71 1.33
C TYR A 422 29.56 -28.41 2.05
N ILE A 423 29.50 -28.13 3.36
CA ILE A 423 30.67 -27.92 4.23
C ILE A 423 30.75 -28.94 5.35
#